data_AF-A0A0A0MBB8-F1
#
_entry.id   AF-A0A0A0MBB8-F1
#
_cell.length_a   1.000
_cell.length_b   1.000
_cell.length_c   1.000
_cell.angle_alpha   90.00
_cell.angle_beta   90.00
_cell.angle_gamma   90.00
#
_symmetry.space_group_name_H-M   'P 1'
#
loop_
_entity.id
_entity.type
_entity.pdbx_description
1 polymer ?
#
loop_
_entity_poly.entity_id
_entity_poly.type
_entity_poly.pdbx_seq_one_letter_code
_entity_poly.pdbx_strand_id
1 'polypeptide(L)' 'MVVTEWKQFRSPDFRRMHAALADRVVFDGRNLYEPAQVEEAGLAYYAIGRGRSLRRPDGAGA' A
#
# COMPACT_ATOMS: atom_id res chain seq x y z
N MET A 1 7.00 -5.23 1.01
CA MET A 1 6.54 -6.43 0.28
C MET A 1 6.17 -7.49 1.31
N VAL A 2 4.88 -7.85 1.40
CA VAL A 2 4.41 -8.91 2.30
C VAL A 2 4.20 -10.19 1.48
N VAL A 3 5.02 -11.21 1.73
CA VAL A 3 5.00 -12.48 0.97
C VAL A 3 4.34 -13.62 1.78
N THR A 4 4.17 -13.44 3.09
CA THR A 4 3.75 -14.47 4.04
C THR A 4 2.70 -13.97 5.04
N GLU A 5 1.77 -14.84 5.42
CA GLU A 5 0.55 -14.54 6.20
C GLU A 5 0.75 -14.58 7.73
N TRP A 6 1.95 -14.29 8.23
CA TRP A 6 2.21 -14.34 9.68
C TRP A 6 1.39 -13.27 10.42
N LYS A 7 0.73 -13.66 11.52
CA LYS A 7 -0.17 -12.80 12.33
C LYS A 7 0.42 -11.43 12.72
N GLN A 8 1.75 -11.32 12.80
CA GLN A 8 2.47 -10.09 13.12
C GLN A 8 2.29 -8.98 12.06
N PHE A 9 1.84 -9.31 10.86
CA PHE A 9 1.55 -8.32 9.80
C PHE A 9 0.11 -7.80 9.80
N ARG A 10 -0.77 -8.24 10.72
CA ARG A 10 -2.19 -7.82 10.75
C ARG A 10 -2.47 -6.47 11.40
N SER A 11 -1.49 -5.87 12.09
CA SER A 11 -1.66 -4.54 12.71
C SER A 11 -0.39 -3.70 12.54
N PRO A 12 -0.08 -3.27 11.31
CA PRO A 12 1.07 -2.40 11.05
C PRO A 12 0.87 -1.00 11.67
N ASP A 13 1.95 -0.43 12.18
CA ASP A 13 2.02 0.99 12.53
C ASP A 13 2.47 1.79 11.30
N PHE A 14 1.50 2.25 10.52
CA PHE A 14 1.77 3.00 9.29
C PHE A 14 2.46 4.35 9.54
N ARG A 15 2.28 4.96 10.72
CA ARG A 15 2.97 6.23 11.04
C ARG A 15 4.46 5.98 11.26
N ARG A 16 4.81 4.91 11.96
CA ARG A 16 6.21 4.50 12.11
C ARG A 16 6.85 4.16 10.77
N MET A 17 6.12 3.47 9.89
CA MET A 17 6.59 3.19 8.53
C MET A 17 6.84 4.46 7.73
N HIS A 18 5.91 5.41 7.77
CA HIS A 18 6.05 6.71 7.10
C HIS A 18 7.31 7.47 7.54
N ALA A 19 7.66 7.41 8.82
CA ALA A 19 8.87 8.06 9.34
C ALA A 19 10.18 7.33 8.99
N ALA A 20 10.13 6.01 8.79
CA ALA A 20 11.32 5.17 8.63
C ALA A 20 11.67 4.85 7.17
N LEU A 21 10.69 4.88 6.26
CA LEU A 21 10.90 4.54 4.86
C LEU A 21 11.53 5.70 4.10
N ALA A 22 12.57 5.41 3.30
CA ALA A 22 13.16 6.36 2.36
C ALA A 22 12.12 6.82 1.32
N ASP A 23 11.38 5.86 0.78
CA ASP A 23 10.25 6.08 -0.12
C ASP A 23 8.96 5.62 0.55
N ARG A 24 7.98 6.51 0.62
CA ARG A 24 6.69 6.31 1.32
C ARG A 24 5.76 5.40 0.50
N VAL A 25 6.17 4.16 0.24
CA VAL A 25 5.49 3.23 -0.67
C VAL A 25 5.32 1.85 -0.02
N VAL A 26 4.12 1.28 -0.17
CA VAL A 26 3.77 -0.08 0.29
C VAL A 26 3.29 -0.92 -0.89
N PHE A 27 3.89 -2.10 -1.04
CA PHE A 27 3.46 -3.14 -1.98
C PHE A 27 2.89 -4.34 -1.21
N ASP A 28 1.62 -4.65 -1.44
CA ASP A 28 0.86 -5.73 -0.79
C ASP A 28 0.30 -6.71 -1.82
N GLY A 29 0.93 -7.89 -1.93
CA GLY A 29 0.52 -8.95 -2.85
C GLY A 29 -0.63 -9.82 -2.33
N ARG A 30 -1.13 -9.57 -1.12
CA ARG A 30 -2.15 -10.39 -0.44
C ARG A 30 -3.41 -9.59 -0.08
N ASN A 31 -3.46 -8.30 -0.41
CA ASN A 31 -4.58 -7.41 -0.12
C ASN A 31 -4.95 -7.40 1.37
N LEU A 32 -3.96 -7.42 2.26
CA LEU A 32 -4.10 -7.46 3.72
C LEU A 32 -4.55 -6.11 4.29
N TYR A 33 -4.20 -5.00 3.63
CA TYR A 33 -4.50 -3.65 4.13
C TYR A 33 -5.58 -2.96 3.32
N GLU A 34 -6.34 -2.08 3.99
CA GLU A 34 -7.32 -1.22 3.35
C GLU A 34 -6.61 -0.02 2.71
N PRO A 35 -6.75 0.22 1.39
CA PRO A 35 -6.10 1.34 0.71
C PRO A 35 -6.25 2.68 1.41
N ALA A 36 -7.46 3.04 1.84
CA ALA A 36 -7.73 4.33 2.48
C ALA A 36 -6.88 4.52 3.75
N GLN A 37 -6.76 3.48 4.59
CA GLN A 37 -6.00 3.55 5.84
C GLN A 37 -4.49 3.76 5.59
N VAL A 38 -3.94 3.11 4.56
CA VAL A 38 -2.52 3.24 4.19
C VAL A 38 -2.25 4.63 3.60
N GLU A 39 -3.15 5.10 2.74
CA GLU A 39 -3.04 6.41 2.08
C GLU A 39 -3.23 7.58 3.06
N GLU A 40 -4.16 7.48 4.01
CA GLU A 40 -4.34 8.45 5.11
C GLU A 40 -3.09 8.58 5.99
N ALA A 41 -2.30 7.51 6.10
CA ALA A 41 -1.00 7.53 6.78
C ALA A 41 0.13 8.12 5.91
N GLY A 42 -0.18 8.60 4.70
CA GLY A 42 0.78 9.24 3.79
C GLY A 42 1.65 8.26 3.01
N LEU A 43 1.25 6.99 2.92
CA LEU A 43 1.95 5.94 2.18
C LEU A 43 1.22 5.64 0.87
N ALA A 44 1.94 5.66 -0.24
CA ALA A 44 1.44 5.20 -1.53
C ALA A 44 1.21 3.69 -1.50
N TYR A 45 0.00 3.23 -1.77
CA TYR A 45 -0.39 1.83 -1.65
C TYR A 45 -0.63 1.17 -3.00
N TYR A 46 0.09 0.08 -3.26
CA TYR A 46 -0.06 -0.76 -4.44
C TYR A 46 -0.41 -2.18 -4.02
N ALA A 47 -1.56 -2.66 -4.46
CA ALA A 47 -2.07 -3.99 -4.17
C ALA A 47 -2.74 -4.61 -5.40
N ILE A 48 -2.97 -5.93 -5.39
CA ILE A 48 -3.54 -6.64 -6.54
C ILE A 48 -5.00 -6.21 -6.73
N GLY A 49 -5.27 -5.47 -7.81
CA GLY A 49 -6.61 -4.97 -8.14
C GLY A 49 -7.15 -3.91 -7.18
N ARG A 50 -6.30 -3.25 -6.38
CA ARG A 50 -6.70 -2.25 -5.37
C ARG A 50 -5.68 -1.12 -5.20
N GLY A 51 -6.13 0.02 -4.71
CA GLY A 51 -5.27 1.18 -4.41
C GLY A 51 -4.78 1.86 -5.69
N ARG A 52 -3.53 2.35 -5.68
CA ARG A 52 -2.95 3.08 -6.81
C ARG A 52 -2.64 2.19 -8.02
N SER A 53 -2.68 0.87 -7.90
CA SER A 53 -2.50 -0.04 -9.05
C SER A 53 -3.60 0.10 -10.10
N LEU A 54 -4.76 0.67 -9.74
CA LEU A 54 -5.87 0.94 -10.65
C LEU A 54 -5.81 2.34 -11.28
N ARG A 55 -4.90 3.22 -10.84
CA ARG A 55 -4.73 4.52 -11.48
C ARG A 55 -4.06 4.30 -12.83
N ARG A 56 -4.87 4.37 -13.89
CA ARG A 56 -4.35 4.54 -15.25
C ARG A 56 -3.69 5.91 -15.32
N PRO A 57 -2.51 6.07 -15.96
CA PRO A 57 -2.01 7.40 -16.25
C PRO A 57 -3.06 8.13 -17.09
N ASP A 58 -3.48 9.30 -16.63
CA ASP A 58 -4.41 10.18 -17.34
C ASP A 58 -3.75 10.57 -18.67
N GLY A 59 -4.11 9.87 -19.75
CA GLY A 59 -3.51 10.05 -21.08
C GLY A 59 -3.54 8.86 -22.04
N ALA A 60 -3.95 7.66 -21.60
CA ALA A 60 -4.07 6.50 -22.50
C ALA A 60 -5.53 6.10 -22.73
N GLY A 61 -6.26 6.90 -23.50
CA GLY A 61 -7.61 6.55 -23.94
C GLY A 61 -8.11 7.50 -25.03
N ALA A 62 -7.76 7.16 -26.27
CA ALA A 62 -8.59 7.47 -27.44
C ALA A 62 -9.93 6.72 -27.35
#